data_AF-A0A069C7V8-F1
#
_entry.id   AF-A0A069C7V8-F1
#
_cell.length_a   1.000
_cell.length_b   1.000
_cell.length_c   1.000
_cell.angle_alpha   90.00
_cell.angle_beta   90.00
_cell.angle_gamma   90.00
#
_symmetry.space_group_name_H-M   'P 1'
#
loop_
_entity.id
_entity.type
_entity.pdbx_description
1 polymer ?
#
loop_
_entity_poly.entity_id
_entity_poly.type
_entity_poly.pdbx_seq_one_letter_code
_entity_poly.pdbx_strand_id
1 'polypeptide(L)'
;MPGPQFRPAYRKLFHILLLSSALGAFMYYRQYQLVWEYPPSVRIPLLKALYSDEKDASEIEKYLLHARDLCSRIKGDNHMLTEKIDLNLAQVYQYLLKDEEKALSCYQNVLKMIDQRNDNYENLVREKAAIHQRMGQVYKSSRQIGKAEESFNNAMLTLLELPDEESFPWPKKTLERFKRKIKRRDEKYSILKIPDSKKLQLAAIMECAGELWLDKGDYALALGVYRKAVEFLLQEDPHHPRLPILYNNAAATYSYLGKFREARILGQRAYSAANDRMKPLVLCNLAMIEEHAGMLKTAKDIYEKVSEIADPIRDQDFLRLSHYRLNLLNNK
;
A
#
# COMPACT_ATOMS: atom_id res chain seq x y z
N MET A 1 -34.25 -23.32 -3.64
CA MET A 1 -33.74 -23.63 -2.28
C MET A 1 -33.34 -22.33 -1.62
N PRO A 2 -33.82 -22.02 -0.40
CA PRO A 2 -33.40 -20.81 0.30
C PRO A 2 -31.93 -20.94 0.70
N GLY A 3 -31.15 -19.86 0.48
CA GLY A 3 -29.72 -19.82 0.80
C GLY A 3 -29.43 -20.04 2.30
N PRO A 4 -28.19 -20.39 2.65
CA PRO A 4 -27.84 -20.75 4.03
C PRO A 4 -28.09 -19.56 4.96
N GLN A 5 -29.06 -19.71 5.86
CA GLN A 5 -29.32 -18.78 6.94
C GLN A 5 -28.13 -18.77 7.91
N PHE A 6 -27.53 -17.60 8.13
CA PHE A 6 -26.41 -17.41 9.03
C PHE A 6 -26.79 -17.72 10.49
N ARG A 7 -26.06 -18.63 11.14
CA ARG A 7 -26.24 -18.92 12.57
C ARG A 7 -25.78 -17.73 13.44
N PRO A 8 -26.45 -17.45 14.58
CA PRO A 8 -26.13 -16.31 15.46
C PRO A 8 -24.68 -16.25 15.99
N ALA A 9 -23.99 -17.40 16.10
CA ALA A 9 -22.59 -17.45 16.53
C ALA A 9 -21.62 -16.71 15.57
N TYR A 10 -21.96 -16.63 14.28
CA TYR A 10 -21.15 -15.91 13.28
C TYR A 10 -21.26 -14.39 13.40
N ARG A 11 -22.33 -13.85 14.01
CA ARG A 11 -22.48 -12.39 14.25
C ARG A 11 -21.54 -11.87 15.34
N LYS A 12 -21.20 -12.68 16.35
CA LYS A 12 -20.21 -12.29 17.37
C LYS A 12 -18.78 -12.33 16.83
N LEU A 13 -18.46 -13.29 15.95
CA LEU A 13 -17.19 -13.33 15.20
C LEU A 13 -17.05 -12.16 14.21
N PHE A 14 -18.15 -11.71 13.63
CA PHE A 14 -18.20 -10.54 12.75
C PHE A 14 -17.81 -9.22 13.45
N HIS A 15 -18.02 -9.12 14.77
CA HIS A 15 -17.68 -7.93 15.55
C HIS A 15 -16.22 -7.90 16.02
N ILE A 16 -15.56 -9.06 16.19
CA ILE A 16 -14.16 -9.12 16.63
C ILE A 16 -13.21 -8.75 15.47
N LEU A 17 -13.60 -9.04 14.21
CA LEU A 17 -12.82 -8.74 13.00
C LEU A 17 -12.83 -7.26 12.56
N LEU A 18 -13.64 -6.40 13.20
CA LEU A 18 -13.67 -4.96 12.92
C LEU A 18 -12.52 -4.18 13.60
N LEU A 19 -11.77 -4.81 14.50
CA LEU A 19 -10.81 -4.13 15.37
C LEU A 19 -9.34 -4.10 14.85
N SER A 20 -8.97 -4.91 13.85
CA SER A 20 -7.62 -4.92 13.27
C SER A 20 -7.61 -4.40 11.83
N SER A 21 -7.72 -3.07 11.69
CA SER A 21 -7.57 -2.30 10.45
C SER A 21 -8.56 -2.61 9.32
N ALA A 22 -9.29 -1.62 8.80
CA ALA A 22 -10.17 -1.78 7.64
C ALA A 22 -9.48 -2.31 6.35
N LEU A 23 -8.15 -2.23 6.26
CA LEU A 23 -7.35 -2.89 5.21
C LEU A 23 -7.13 -4.38 5.52
N GLY A 24 -6.85 -4.71 6.79
CA GLY A 24 -6.86 -6.05 7.35
C GLY A 24 -8.22 -6.71 7.20
N ALA A 25 -9.32 -6.10 7.65
CA ALA A 25 -10.66 -6.65 7.51
C ALA A 25 -11.05 -6.99 6.05
N PHE A 26 -10.66 -6.18 5.06
CA PHE A 26 -10.92 -6.48 3.64
C PHE A 26 -9.98 -7.58 3.09
N MET A 27 -8.71 -7.59 3.49
CA MET A 27 -7.76 -8.66 3.15
C MET A 27 -8.12 -10.00 3.81
N TYR A 28 -8.46 -10.00 5.10
CA TYR A 28 -8.92 -11.13 5.88
C TYR A 28 -10.28 -11.65 5.39
N TYR A 29 -11.22 -10.77 5.04
CA TYR A 29 -12.53 -11.17 4.48
C TYR A 29 -12.38 -11.82 3.10
N ARG A 30 -11.54 -11.25 2.23
CA ARG A 30 -11.26 -11.83 0.90
C ARG A 30 -10.47 -13.15 1.03
N GLN A 31 -9.49 -13.22 1.92
CA GLN A 31 -8.76 -14.46 2.22
C GLN A 31 -9.71 -15.52 2.80
N TYR A 32 -10.62 -15.17 3.70
CA TYR A 32 -11.57 -16.11 4.31
C TYR A 32 -12.52 -16.77 3.29
N GLN A 33 -13.03 -16.01 2.31
CA GLN A 33 -13.83 -16.59 1.22
C GLN A 33 -13.00 -17.52 0.33
N LEU A 34 -11.75 -17.14 0.05
CA LEU A 34 -10.84 -17.92 -0.79
C LEU A 34 -10.33 -19.20 -0.10
N VAL A 35 -10.29 -19.25 1.24
CA VAL A 35 -9.87 -20.44 2.01
C VAL A 35 -10.76 -21.66 1.74
N TRP A 36 -11.99 -21.45 1.27
CA TRP A 36 -12.91 -22.53 0.87
C TRP A 36 -12.59 -23.12 -0.51
N GLU A 37 -11.80 -22.45 -1.34
CA GLU A 37 -11.28 -22.98 -2.62
C GLU A 37 -10.21 -24.06 -2.40
N TYR A 38 -9.61 -24.10 -1.20
CA TYR A 38 -8.55 -25.05 -0.87
C TYR A 38 -9.11 -26.43 -0.46
N PRO A 39 -8.37 -27.51 -0.74
CA PRO A 39 -8.64 -28.83 -0.19
C PRO A 39 -8.76 -28.77 1.35
N PRO A 40 -9.64 -29.58 1.98
CA PRO A 40 -9.83 -29.55 3.43
C PRO A 40 -8.53 -29.70 4.25
N SER A 41 -7.59 -30.51 3.78
CA SER A 41 -6.27 -30.71 4.40
C SER A 41 -5.40 -29.44 4.40
N VAL A 42 -5.47 -28.63 3.34
CA VAL A 42 -4.77 -27.34 3.22
C VAL A 42 -5.52 -26.24 4.00
N ARG A 43 -6.84 -26.32 4.06
CA ARG A 43 -7.69 -25.34 4.73
C ARG A 43 -7.39 -25.19 6.21
N ILE A 44 -7.21 -26.30 6.91
CA ILE A 44 -6.98 -26.32 8.36
C ILE A 44 -5.75 -25.48 8.76
N PRO A 45 -4.55 -25.71 8.20
CA PRO A 45 -3.40 -24.87 8.52
C PRO A 45 -3.58 -23.41 8.08
N LEU A 46 -4.25 -23.12 6.95
CA LEU A 46 -4.54 -21.73 6.58
C LEU A 46 -5.43 -21.01 7.60
N LEU A 47 -6.46 -21.67 8.12
CA LEU A 47 -7.29 -21.12 9.19
C LEU A 47 -6.49 -20.92 10.47
N LYS A 48 -5.58 -21.85 10.82
CA LYS A 48 -4.70 -21.66 11.97
C LYS A 48 -3.81 -20.41 11.81
N ALA A 49 -3.18 -20.25 10.65
CA ALA A 49 -2.41 -19.04 10.34
C ALA A 49 -3.26 -17.75 10.43
N LEU A 50 -4.52 -17.79 9.97
CA LEU A 50 -5.43 -16.65 10.01
C LEU A 50 -5.86 -16.26 11.43
N TYR A 51 -5.97 -17.25 12.34
CA TYR A 51 -6.44 -17.04 13.71
C TYR A 51 -5.33 -16.96 14.76
N SER A 52 -4.07 -17.19 14.36
CA SER A 52 -2.91 -16.95 15.21
C SER A 52 -2.77 -15.47 15.55
N ASP A 53 -2.31 -15.18 16.77
CA ASP A 53 -1.94 -13.81 17.16
C ASP A 53 -0.77 -13.35 16.28
N GLU A 54 -0.83 -12.10 15.77
CA GLU A 54 0.24 -11.51 14.98
C GLU A 54 1.58 -11.48 15.73
N LYS A 55 1.54 -11.52 17.07
CA LYS A 55 2.72 -11.63 17.93
C LYS A 55 3.47 -12.97 17.79
N ASP A 56 2.80 -14.01 17.32
CA ASP A 56 3.36 -15.35 17.13
C ASP A 56 3.71 -15.60 15.64
N ALA A 57 4.45 -14.67 15.04
CA ALA A 57 4.81 -14.70 13.62
C ALA A 57 5.44 -16.02 13.15
N SER A 58 6.22 -16.68 14.01
CA SER A 58 6.84 -17.98 13.72
C SER A 58 5.82 -19.13 13.62
N GLU A 59 4.74 -19.09 14.39
CA GLU A 59 3.66 -20.08 14.28
C GLU A 59 2.84 -19.84 13.01
N ILE A 60 2.60 -18.57 12.65
CA ILE A 60 1.96 -18.20 11.38
C ILE A 60 2.79 -18.75 10.20
N GLU A 61 4.11 -18.51 10.19
CA GLU A 61 5.04 -19.04 9.18
C GLU A 61 4.93 -20.57 9.08
N LYS A 62 5.01 -21.28 10.20
CA LYS A 62 4.92 -22.74 10.26
C LYS A 62 3.62 -23.27 9.66
N TYR A 63 2.48 -22.65 9.97
CA TYR A 63 1.20 -23.05 9.40
C TYR A 63 1.13 -22.79 7.89
N LEU A 64 1.64 -21.65 7.43
CA LEU A 64 1.66 -21.33 5.99
C LEU A 64 2.60 -22.26 5.21
N LEU A 65 3.78 -22.59 5.76
CA LEU A 65 4.71 -23.56 5.15
C LEU A 65 4.08 -24.96 5.07
N HIS A 66 3.38 -25.38 6.12
CA HIS A 66 2.66 -26.65 6.10
C HIS A 66 1.52 -26.66 5.07
N ALA A 67 0.74 -25.58 5.00
CA ALA A 67 -0.31 -25.42 3.99
C ALA A 67 0.27 -25.44 2.57
N ARG A 68 1.42 -24.79 2.36
CA ARG A 68 2.14 -24.73 1.09
C ARG A 68 2.57 -26.13 0.63
N ASP A 69 3.23 -26.89 1.50
CA ASP A 69 3.68 -28.27 1.20
C ASP A 69 2.49 -29.17 0.83
N LEU A 70 1.41 -29.12 1.62
CA LEU A 70 0.20 -29.87 1.31
C LEU A 70 -0.44 -29.43 -0.02
N CYS A 71 -0.49 -28.13 -0.29
CA CYS A 71 -1.10 -27.62 -1.52
C CYS A 71 -0.27 -28.02 -2.74
N SER A 72 1.05 -27.90 -2.66
CA SER A 72 1.99 -28.33 -3.70
C SER A 72 1.81 -29.81 -4.02
N ARG A 73 1.74 -30.69 -3.00
CA ARG A 73 1.53 -32.13 -3.23
C ARG A 73 0.20 -32.46 -3.91
N ILE A 74 -0.86 -31.71 -3.61
CA ILE A 74 -2.22 -32.00 -4.11
C ILE A 74 -2.47 -31.36 -5.48
N LYS A 75 -1.97 -30.14 -5.70
CA LYS A 75 -2.30 -29.31 -6.86
C LYS A 75 -1.12 -29.05 -7.79
N GLY A 76 0.11 -29.31 -7.35
CA GLY A 76 1.35 -28.96 -8.01
C GLY A 76 1.95 -27.64 -7.50
N ASP A 77 3.27 -27.51 -7.63
CA ASP A 77 4.01 -26.32 -7.24
C ASP A 77 3.56 -25.07 -8.00
N ASN A 78 3.23 -25.21 -9.30
CA ASN A 78 2.87 -24.09 -10.18
C ASN A 78 1.38 -23.71 -10.14
N HIS A 79 0.60 -24.27 -9.21
CA HIS A 79 -0.83 -24.00 -9.13
C HIS A 79 -1.13 -22.65 -8.46
N MET A 80 -2.15 -21.93 -8.95
CA MET A 80 -2.58 -20.61 -8.43
C MET A 80 -2.86 -20.60 -6.91
N LEU A 81 -3.35 -21.70 -6.35
CA LEU A 81 -3.54 -21.82 -4.89
C LEU A 81 -2.21 -21.86 -4.13
N THR A 82 -1.18 -22.52 -4.66
CA THR A 82 0.17 -22.52 -4.08
C THR A 82 0.76 -21.11 -4.15
N GLU A 83 0.54 -20.41 -5.27
CA GLU A 83 0.94 -19.00 -5.48
C GLU A 83 0.37 -18.07 -4.40
N LYS A 84 -0.94 -18.19 -4.13
CA LYS A 84 -1.63 -17.39 -3.10
C LYS A 84 -1.06 -17.64 -1.70
N ILE A 85 -0.62 -18.86 -1.39
CA ILE A 85 0.06 -19.16 -0.12
C ILE A 85 1.45 -18.52 -0.09
N ASP A 86 2.21 -18.58 -1.19
CA ASP A 86 3.52 -17.93 -1.30
C ASP A 86 3.42 -16.40 -1.16
N LEU A 87 2.33 -15.81 -1.65
CA LEU A 87 2.05 -14.39 -1.43
C LEU A 87 1.78 -14.05 0.03
N ASN A 88 1.11 -14.93 0.77
CA ASN A 88 0.87 -14.74 2.20
C ASN A 88 2.17 -14.90 2.99
N LEU A 89 3.00 -15.91 2.65
CA LEU A 89 4.34 -16.09 3.23
C LEU A 89 5.20 -14.84 3.01
N ALA A 90 5.22 -14.30 1.80
CA ALA A 90 5.97 -13.08 1.49
C ALA A 90 5.57 -11.89 2.38
N GLN A 91 4.27 -11.74 2.67
CA GLN A 91 3.76 -10.69 3.55
C GLN A 91 4.16 -10.92 5.01
N VAL A 92 4.09 -12.16 5.50
CA VAL A 92 4.55 -12.51 6.85
C VAL A 92 6.04 -12.24 7.00
N TYR A 93 6.85 -12.63 6.01
CA TYR A 93 8.27 -12.34 5.98
C TYR A 93 8.56 -10.84 5.97
N GLN A 94 7.87 -10.08 5.13
CA GLN A 94 8.06 -8.63 5.02
C GLN A 94 7.64 -7.87 6.29
N TYR A 95 6.46 -8.16 6.84
CA TYR A 95 5.84 -7.31 7.85
C TYR A 95 6.03 -7.80 9.28
N LEU A 96 5.99 -9.11 9.52
CA LEU A 96 6.04 -9.68 10.87
C LEU A 96 7.46 -10.14 11.22
N LEU A 97 8.06 -10.98 10.37
CA LEU A 97 9.39 -11.55 10.65
C LEU A 97 10.55 -10.63 10.23
N LYS A 98 10.28 -9.60 9.41
CA LYS A 98 11.28 -8.69 8.84
C LYS A 98 12.42 -9.42 8.11
N ASP A 99 12.10 -10.56 7.50
CA ASP A 99 13.02 -11.36 6.70
C ASP A 99 12.88 -10.99 5.22
N GLU A 100 13.69 -10.03 4.80
CA GLU A 100 13.63 -9.44 3.46
C GLU A 100 14.03 -10.43 2.36
N GLU A 101 14.98 -11.31 2.65
CA GLU A 101 15.49 -12.31 1.70
C GLU A 101 14.41 -13.33 1.38
N LYS A 102 13.77 -13.90 2.41
CA LYS A 102 12.65 -14.83 2.22
C LYS A 102 11.46 -14.15 1.55
N ALA A 103 11.13 -12.91 1.92
CA ALA A 103 10.05 -12.17 1.28
C ALA A 103 10.29 -12.00 -0.24
N LEU A 104 11.49 -11.57 -0.63
CA LEU A 104 11.86 -11.41 -2.04
C LEU A 104 11.89 -12.74 -2.79
N SER A 105 12.39 -13.81 -2.16
CA SER A 105 12.38 -15.17 -2.72
C SER A 105 10.96 -15.64 -3.04
N CYS A 106 10.01 -15.46 -2.11
CA CYS A 106 8.60 -15.76 -2.36
C CYS A 106 8.04 -14.94 -3.54
N TYR A 107 8.29 -13.63 -3.59
CA TYR A 107 7.83 -12.78 -4.70
C TYR A 107 8.42 -13.19 -6.06
N GLN A 108 9.70 -13.56 -6.11
CA GLN A 108 10.34 -14.04 -7.33
C GLN A 108 9.76 -15.38 -7.79
N ASN A 109 9.46 -16.30 -6.87
CA ASN A 109 8.81 -17.56 -7.20
C ASN A 109 7.40 -17.33 -7.75
N VAL A 110 6.63 -16.43 -7.14
CA VAL A 110 5.29 -16.06 -7.62
C VAL A 110 5.36 -15.47 -9.04
N LEU A 111 6.33 -14.59 -9.35
CA LEU A 111 6.51 -14.09 -10.72
C LEU A 111 6.73 -15.23 -11.74
N LYS A 112 7.60 -16.18 -11.43
CA LYS A 112 7.86 -17.36 -12.29
C LYS A 112 6.59 -18.20 -12.50
N MET A 113 5.77 -18.35 -11.46
CA MET A 113 4.51 -19.08 -11.57
C MET A 113 3.51 -18.34 -12.45
N ILE A 114 3.39 -17.02 -12.30
CA ILE A 114 2.52 -16.18 -13.15
C ILE A 114 2.97 -16.24 -14.61
N ASP A 115 4.28 -16.26 -14.89
CA ASP A 115 4.81 -16.41 -16.27
C ASP A 115 4.41 -17.74 -16.94
N GLN A 116 4.18 -18.78 -16.15
CA GLN A 116 3.82 -20.12 -16.64
C GLN A 116 2.30 -20.35 -16.72
N ARG A 117 1.48 -19.42 -16.19
CA ARG A 117 0.02 -19.54 -16.21
C ARG A 117 -0.53 -19.18 -17.58
N ASN A 118 -1.39 -20.06 -18.10
CA ASN A 118 -2.25 -19.75 -19.24
C ASN A 118 -3.61 -19.24 -18.72
N ASP A 119 -3.66 -17.95 -18.41
CA ASP A 119 -4.83 -17.26 -17.86
C ASP A 119 -5.08 -15.96 -18.65
N ASN A 120 -6.12 -15.21 -18.27
CA ASN A 120 -6.41 -13.90 -18.82
C ASN A 120 -5.18 -12.99 -18.69
N TYR A 121 -4.63 -12.61 -19.84
CA TYR A 121 -3.44 -11.78 -19.96
C TYR A 121 -3.52 -10.48 -19.14
N GLU A 122 -4.68 -9.82 -19.13
CA GLU A 122 -4.88 -8.58 -18.36
C GLU A 122 -4.76 -8.82 -16.85
N ASN A 123 -5.29 -9.94 -16.35
CA ASN A 123 -5.15 -10.31 -14.94
C ASN A 123 -3.70 -10.61 -14.60
N LEU A 124 -2.99 -11.36 -15.44
CA LEU A 124 -1.57 -11.68 -15.25
C LEU A 124 -0.71 -10.41 -15.20
N VAL A 125 -0.95 -9.46 -16.11
CA VAL A 125 -0.28 -8.14 -16.12
C VAL A 125 -0.48 -7.41 -14.80
N ARG A 126 -1.71 -7.37 -14.29
CA ARG A 126 -2.03 -6.72 -13.02
C ARG A 126 -1.39 -7.42 -11.82
N GLU A 127 -1.41 -8.75 -11.80
CA GLU A 127 -0.76 -9.54 -10.74
C GLU A 127 0.74 -9.28 -10.72
N LYS A 128 1.45 -9.39 -11.86
CA LYS A 128 2.89 -9.09 -11.95
C LYS A 128 3.23 -7.67 -11.48
N ALA A 129 2.46 -6.67 -11.92
CA ALA A 129 2.65 -5.29 -11.50
C ALA A 129 2.51 -5.12 -9.97
N ALA A 130 1.57 -5.83 -9.35
CA ALA A 130 1.41 -5.82 -7.89
C ALA A 130 2.61 -6.47 -7.18
N ILE A 131 3.20 -7.53 -7.74
CA ILE A 131 4.39 -8.16 -7.17
C ILE A 131 5.59 -7.22 -7.23
N HIS A 132 5.84 -6.59 -8.40
CA HIS A 132 6.90 -5.60 -8.53
C HIS A 132 6.73 -4.42 -7.56
N GLN A 133 5.49 -3.94 -7.36
CA GLN A 133 5.22 -2.92 -6.35
C GLN A 133 5.63 -3.37 -4.94
N ARG A 134 5.27 -4.59 -4.54
CA ARG A 134 5.60 -5.15 -3.22
C ARG A 134 7.11 -5.34 -3.04
N MET A 135 7.80 -5.85 -4.05
CA MET A 135 9.26 -5.95 -4.06
C MET A 135 9.91 -4.56 -3.90
N GLY A 136 9.37 -3.54 -4.57
CA GLY A 136 9.83 -2.15 -4.41
C GLY A 136 9.69 -1.64 -2.99
N GLN A 137 8.60 -1.99 -2.30
CA GLN A 137 8.42 -1.66 -0.88
C GLN A 137 9.42 -2.38 0.03
N VAL A 138 9.70 -3.66 -0.22
CA VAL A 138 10.74 -4.40 0.52
C VAL A 138 12.10 -3.73 0.32
N TYR A 139 12.51 -3.49 -0.92
CA TYR A 139 13.78 -2.82 -1.19
C TYR A 139 13.87 -1.41 -0.58
N LYS A 140 12.76 -0.68 -0.53
CA LYS A 140 12.69 0.63 0.15
C LYS A 140 12.94 0.48 1.65
N SER A 141 12.31 -0.48 2.32
CA SER A 141 12.56 -0.73 3.75
C SER A 141 14.00 -1.20 4.02
N SER A 142 14.58 -1.99 3.11
CA SER A 142 15.98 -2.42 3.14
C SER A 142 16.98 -1.29 2.86
N ARG A 143 16.52 -0.07 2.56
CA ARG A 143 17.35 1.05 2.04
C ARG A 143 18.10 0.73 0.73
N GLN A 144 17.66 -0.28 -0.02
CA GLN A 144 18.15 -0.60 -1.37
C GLN A 144 17.45 0.28 -2.42
N ILE A 145 17.66 1.59 -2.32
CA ILE A 145 16.91 2.62 -3.06
C ILE A 145 16.91 2.43 -4.58
N GLY A 146 18.03 1.98 -5.16
CA GLY A 146 18.12 1.70 -6.61
C GLY A 146 17.20 0.57 -7.05
N LYS A 147 17.18 -0.55 -6.31
CA LYS A 147 16.30 -1.69 -6.61
C LYS A 147 14.83 -1.37 -6.33
N ALA A 148 14.56 -0.53 -5.33
CA ALA A 148 13.22 -0.04 -5.04
C ALA A 148 12.67 0.77 -6.24
N GLU A 149 13.48 1.68 -6.77
CA GLU A 149 13.12 2.48 -7.94
C GLU A 149 12.89 1.60 -9.17
N GLU A 150 13.80 0.67 -9.44
CA GLU A 150 13.67 -0.31 -10.52
C GLU A 150 12.37 -1.11 -10.40
N SER A 151 12.05 -1.60 -9.21
CA SER A 151 10.84 -2.39 -8.98
C SER A 151 9.56 -1.58 -9.18
N PHE A 152 9.49 -0.33 -8.71
CA PHE A 152 8.35 0.54 -9.00
C PHE A 152 8.23 0.90 -10.48
N ASN A 153 9.35 1.08 -11.18
CA ASN A 153 9.36 1.30 -12.62
C ASN A 153 8.85 0.07 -13.37
N ASN A 154 9.34 -1.12 -13.05
CA ASN A 154 8.87 -2.37 -13.64
C ASN A 154 7.37 -2.55 -13.41
N ALA A 155 6.88 -2.29 -12.20
CA ALA A 155 5.43 -2.32 -11.91
C ALA A 155 4.60 -1.42 -12.84
N MET A 156 5.07 -0.18 -13.09
CA MET A 156 4.39 0.74 -14.01
C MET A 156 4.51 0.30 -15.48
N LEU A 157 5.69 -0.18 -15.90
CA LEU A 157 5.95 -0.66 -17.27
C LEU A 157 5.08 -1.86 -17.60
N THR A 158 5.05 -2.86 -16.71
CA THR A 158 4.21 -4.05 -16.83
C THR A 158 2.75 -3.65 -16.98
N LEU A 159 2.23 -2.79 -16.09
CA LEU A 159 0.82 -2.41 -16.09
C LEU A 159 0.40 -1.62 -17.34
N LEU A 160 1.30 -0.81 -17.88
CA LEU A 160 1.12 -0.05 -19.13
C LEU A 160 1.45 -0.86 -20.38
N GLU A 161 1.88 -2.13 -20.23
CA GLU A 161 2.32 -3.02 -21.30
C GLU A 161 3.35 -2.34 -22.21
N LEU A 162 4.29 -1.64 -21.57
CA LEU A 162 5.41 -1.02 -22.25
C LEU A 162 6.53 -2.07 -22.36
N PRO A 163 7.19 -2.23 -23.52
CA PRO A 163 8.21 -3.26 -23.69
C PRO A 163 9.35 -3.08 -22.68
N ASP A 164 9.74 -4.19 -22.04
CA ASP A 164 10.94 -4.29 -21.21
C ASP A 164 12.17 -4.26 -22.13
N GLU A 165 12.93 -3.17 -22.07
CA GLU A 165 14.22 -3.03 -22.77
C GLU A 165 15.32 -3.51 -21.79
N GLU A 166 15.70 -4.80 -21.88
CA GLU A 166 16.85 -5.36 -21.18
C GLU A 166 18.13 -4.49 -21.35
N SER A 167 18.48 -3.62 -20.38
CA SER A 167 19.85 -3.23 -19.98
C SER A 167 19.98 -1.85 -19.31
N PHE A 168 20.68 -1.82 -18.17
CA PHE A 168 21.41 -0.68 -17.60
C PHE A 168 20.62 0.42 -16.85
N PRO A 169 21.25 1.05 -15.83
CA PRO A 169 20.62 1.63 -14.66
C PRO A 169 19.88 2.89 -15.05
N TRP A 170 18.71 3.15 -14.47
CA TRP A 170 17.88 4.31 -14.81
C TRP A 170 18.28 5.56 -14.01
N PRO A 171 18.59 6.69 -14.68
CA PRO A 171 18.51 8.02 -14.07
C PRO A 171 17.74 8.98 -14.99
N LYS A 172 16.75 9.71 -14.45
CA LYS A 172 16.12 10.96 -14.99
C LYS A 172 15.41 10.90 -16.37
N LYS A 173 15.94 10.17 -17.36
CA LYS A 173 15.41 10.01 -18.72
C LYS A 173 14.13 9.17 -18.79
N THR A 174 13.93 8.19 -17.92
CA THR A 174 12.72 7.34 -17.86
C THR A 174 11.51 8.15 -17.44
N LEU A 175 11.68 8.98 -16.43
CA LEU A 175 10.67 9.93 -16.03
C LEU A 175 10.50 11.02 -17.10
N GLU A 176 11.53 11.49 -17.78
CA GLU A 176 11.32 12.38 -18.94
C GLU A 176 10.58 11.71 -20.10
N ARG A 177 10.77 10.41 -20.35
CA ARG A 177 10.10 9.63 -21.40
C ARG A 177 8.67 9.27 -21.00
N PHE A 178 8.43 8.93 -19.74
CA PHE A 178 7.11 8.80 -19.12
C PHE A 178 6.35 10.13 -19.15
N LYS A 179 7.00 11.22 -18.73
CA LYS A 179 6.52 12.60 -18.89
C LYS A 179 6.30 12.92 -20.37
N ARG A 180 7.15 12.48 -21.30
CA ARG A 180 6.96 12.71 -22.75
C ARG A 180 5.78 11.94 -23.31
N LYS A 181 5.60 10.66 -22.96
CA LYS A 181 4.46 9.83 -23.41
C LYS A 181 3.13 10.33 -22.83
N ILE A 182 3.13 10.70 -21.55
CA ILE A 182 1.97 11.35 -20.89
C ILE A 182 1.71 12.75 -21.45
N LYS A 183 2.76 13.53 -21.78
CA LYS A 183 2.66 14.90 -22.34
C LYS A 183 2.33 14.92 -23.83
N ARG A 184 2.73 13.90 -24.60
CA ARG A 184 2.56 13.84 -26.06
C ARG A 184 1.15 13.48 -26.53
N ARG A 185 0.18 13.24 -25.62
CA ARG A 185 -1.15 12.74 -26.01
C ARG A 185 -1.00 11.61 -27.03
N ASP A 186 -0.22 10.56 -26.71
CA ASP A 186 -0.37 9.34 -27.52
C ASP A 186 -1.83 8.95 -27.40
N GLU A 187 -2.58 8.99 -28.50
CA GLU A 187 -4.02 8.75 -28.47
C GLU A 187 -4.34 7.41 -27.83
N LYS A 188 -3.43 6.43 -27.87
CA LYS A 188 -3.52 5.13 -27.20
C LYS A 188 -3.55 5.21 -25.66
N TYR A 189 -2.95 6.23 -25.05
CA TYR A 189 -2.77 6.40 -23.60
C TYR A 189 -3.41 7.68 -23.06
N SER A 190 -4.43 8.23 -23.74
CA SER A 190 -5.29 9.24 -23.09
C SER A 190 -5.82 8.63 -21.78
N ILE A 191 -5.93 9.40 -20.70
CA ILE A 191 -6.36 8.84 -19.41
C ILE A 191 -7.70 8.09 -19.56
N LEU A 192 -8.58 8.55 -20.44
CA LEU A 192 -9.86 7.92 -20.81
C LEU A 192 -9.75 6.52 -21.43
N LYS A 193 -8.59 6.12 -21.98
CA LYS A 193 -8.39 4.82 -22.64
C LYS A 193 -7.71 3.78 -21.75
N ILE A 194 -7.19 4.17 -20.59
CA ILE A 194 -6.66 3.22 -19.61
C ILE A 194 -7.87 2.60 -18.90
N PRO A 195 -7.96 1.27 -18.76
CA PRO A 195 -9.00 0.64 -17.94
C PRO A 195 -8.94 1.15 -16.50
N ASP A 196 -10.09 1.42 -15.91
CA ASP A 196 -10.25 1.89 -14.52
C ASP A 196 -9.48 1.01 -13.53
N SER A 197 -9.54 -0.31 -13.75
CA SER A 197 -8.81 -1.33 -12.98
C SER A 197 -7.30 -1.12 -12.95
N LYS A 198 -6.72 -0.62 -14.05
CA LYS A 198 -5.29 -0.29 -14.19
C LYS A 198 -4.99 1.11 -13.66
N LYS A 199 -5.89 2.10 -13.80
CA LYS A 199 -5.69 3.46 -13.22
C LYS A 199 -5.56 3.43 -11.71
N LEU A 200 -6.44 2.70 -11.02
CA LEU A 200 -6.40 2.56 -9.56
C LEU A 200 -5.08 1.95 -9.09
N GLN A 201 -4.58 0.95 -9.81
CA GLN A 201 -3.31 0.30 -9.52
C GLN A 201 -2.10 1.17 -9.89
N LEU A 202 -2.16 1.93 -10.99
CA LEU A 202 -1.12 2.91 -11.33
C LEU A 202 -1.00 3.98 -10.26
N ALA A 203 -2.12 4.52 -9.77
CA ALA A 203 -2.11 5.50 -8.68
C ALA A 203 -1.46 4.91 -7.42
N ALA A 204 -1.69 3.64 -7.13
CA ALA A 204 -1.05 2.93 -6.02
C ALA A 204 0.48 2.86 -6.14
N ILE A 205 0.96 2.49 -7.32
CA ILE A 205 2.40 2.36 -7.59
C ILE A 205 3.05 3.74 -7.57
N MET A 206 2.38 4.75 -8.13
CA MET A 206 2.84 6.15 -8.14
C MET A 206 2.94 6.75 -6.75
N GLU A 207 2.04 6.41 -5.84
CA GLU A 207 2.12 6.81 -4.43
C GLU A 207 3.43 6.27 -3.82
N CYS A 208 3.68 4.97 -3.92
CA CYS A 208 4.91 4.36 -3.39
C CYS A 208 6.19 4.90 -4.04
N ALA A 209 6.16 5.11 -5.36
CA ALA A 209 7.28 5.72 -6.07
C ALA A 209 7.50 7.17 -5.63
N GLY A 210 6.43 7.94 -5.42
CA GLY A 210 6.51 9.31 -4.93
C GLY A 210 7.13 9.40 -3.55
N GLU A 211 6.84 8.45 -2.67
CA GLU A 211 7.48 8.39 -1.36
C GLU A 211 8.97 8.07 -1.47
N LEU A 212 9.35 7.16 -2.38
CA LEU A 212 10.76 6.89 -2.65
C LEU A 212 11.51 8.15 -3.14
N TRP A 213 10.89 8.93 -4.03
CA TRP A 213 11.47 10.18 -4.52
C TRP A 213 11.57 11.24 -3.43
N LEU A 214 10.58 11.30 -2.54
CA LEU A 214 10.59 12.15 -1.36
C LEU A 214 11.79 11.79 -0.45
N ASP A 215 11.99 10.51 -0.17
CA ASP A 215 13.09 10.01 0.65
C ASP A 215 14.47 10.30 0.02
N LYS A 216 14.56 10.30 -1.31
CA LYS A 216 15.76 10.68 -2.08
C LYS A 216 16.00 12.20 -2.13
N GLY A 217 15.04 13.02 -1.69
CA GLY A 217 15.10 14.48 -1.79
C GLY A 217 14.73 15.03 -3.17
N ASP A 218 14.26 14.20 -4.11
CA ASP A 218 13.79 14.68 -5.43
C ASP A 218 12.31 15.10 -5.36
N TYR A 219 12.08 16.20 -4.65
CA TYR A 219 10.74 16.73 -4.37
C TYR A 219 9.95 17.08 -5.63
N ALA A 220 10.63 17.50 -6.71
CA ALA A 220 9.99 17.82 -7.98
C ALA A 220 9.40 16.57 -8.66
N LEU A 221 10.08 15.43 -8.53
CA LEU A 221 9.57 14.16 -9.04
C LEU A 221 8.45 13.62 -8.18
N ALA A 222 8.60 13.64 -6.85
CA ALA A 222 7.56 13.25 -5.90
C ALA A 222 6.23 13.99 -6.16
N LEU A 223 6.26 15.33 -6.25
CA LEU A 223 5.08 16.14 -6.57
C LEU A 223 4.49 15.80 -7.94
N GLY A 224 5.35 15.56 -8.94
CA GLY A 224 4.93 15.20 -10.29
C GLY A 224 4.13 13.90 -10.35
N VAL A 225 4.59 12.87 -9.63
CA VAL A 225 3.90 11.56 -9.59
C VAL A 225 2.67 11.60 -8.71
N TYR A 226 2.69 12.27 -7.55
CA TYR A 226 1.49 12.42 -6.71
C TYR A 226 0.37 13.14 -7.45
N ARG A 227 0.67 14.22 -8.18
CA ARG A 227 -0.34 14.93 -8.98
C ARG A 227 -0.97 14.02 -10.03
N LYS A 228 -0.17 13.18 -10.70
CA LYS A 228 -0.68 12.23 -11.69
C LYS A 228 -1.54 11.13 -11.06
N ALA A 229 -1.16 10.63 -9.89
CA ALA A 229 -1.98 9.69 -9.14
C ALA A 229 -3.32 10.32 -8.73
N VAL A 230 -3.33 11.58 -8.28
CA VAL A 230 -4.56 12.33 -7.97
C VAL A 230 -5.44 12.48 -9.20
N GLU A 231 -4.87 12.83 -10.35
CA GLU A 231 -5.62 12.94 -11.62
C GLU A 231 -6.31 11.62 -11.99
N PHE A 232 -5.64 10.47 -11.80
CA PHE A 232 -6.25 9.16 -12.04
C PHE A 232 -7.40 8.89 -11.08
N LEU A 233 -7.19 9.11 -9.78
CA LEU A 233 -8.23 8.80 -8.79
C LEU A 233 -9.45 9.71 -8.90
N LEU A 234 -9.27 11.00 -9.19
CA LEU A 234 -10.39 11.95 -9.32
C LEU A 234 -11.30 11.65 -10.51
N GLN A 235 -10.79 11.02 -11.57
CA GLN A 235 -11.61 10.62 -12.72
C GLN A 235 -12.47 9.39 -12.41
N GLU A 236 -11.97 8.51 -11.55
CA GLU A 236 -12.67 7.29 -11.13
C GLU A 236 -13.69 7.57 -10.04
N ASP A 237 -13.24 8.21 -8.97
CA ASP A 237 -14.05 8.51 -7.79
C ASP A 237 -13.48 9.75 -7.08
N PRO A 238 -14.21 10.89 -7.09
CA PRO A 238 -13.82 12.09 -6.35
C PRO A 238 -13.66 11.88 -4.83
N HIS A 239 -14.20 10.80 -4.28
CA HIS A 239 -14.12 10.41 -2.88
C HIS A 239 -13.22 9.19 -2.63
N HIS A 240 -12.37 8.83 -3.60
CA HIS A 240 -11.52 7.65 -3.50
C HIS A 240 -10.66 7.66 -2.22
N PRO A 241 -10.62 6.57 -1.44
CA PRO A 241 -10.01 6.54 -0.10
C PRO A 241 -8.49 6.79 -0.07
N ARG A 242 -7.83 6.80 -1.23
CA ARG A 242 -6.39 7.14 -1.35
C ARG A 242 -6.10 8.61 -1.63
N LEU A 243 -7.09 9.41 -2.04
CA LEU A 243 -6.89 10.85 -2.23
C LEU A 243 -6.31 11.55 -0.99
N PRO A 244 -6.77 11.26 0.25
CA PRO A 244 -6.18 11.86 1.44
C PRO A 244 -4.70 11.56 1.61
N ILE A 245 -4.26 10.34 1.26
CA ILE A 245 -2.85 9.92 1.35
C ILE A 245 -2.00 10.73 0.39
N LEU A 246 -2.43 10.84 -0.88
CA LEU A 246 -1.71 11.60 -1.89
C LEU A 246 -1.63 13.09 -1.57
N TYR A 247 -2.72 13.68 -1.08
CA TYR A 247 -2.71 15.08 -0.63
C TYR A 247 -1.78 15.29 0.56
N ASN A 248 -1.80 14.38 1.54
CA ASN A 248 -0.91 14.43 2.70
C ASN A 248 0.57 14.33 2.28
N ASN A 249 0.91 13.38 1.40
CA ASN A 249 2.28 13.20 0.95
C ASN A 249 2.77 14.39 0.10
N ALA A 250 1.89 14.94 -0.75
CA ALA A 250 2.19 16.18 -1.48
C ALA A 250 2.36 17.37 -0.52
N ALA A 251 1.55 17.48 0.54
CA ALA A 251 1.67 18.51 1.55
C ALA A 251 3.02 18.45 2.28
N ALA A 252 3.43 17.26 2.73
CA ALA A 252 4.74 17.03 3.32
C ALA A 252 5.88 17.42 2.34
N THR A 253 5.74 17.06 1.06
CA THR A 253 6.73 17.42 0.03
C THR A 253 6.86 18.93 -0.15
N TYR A 254 5.75 19.68 -0.17
CA TYR A 254 5.81 21.14 -0.20
C TYR A 254 6.39 21.75 1.08
N SER A 255 6.16 21.13 2.24
CA SER A 255 6.78 21.56 3.51
C SER A 255 8.30 21.46 3.47
N TYR A 256 8.86 20.37 2.93
CA TYR A 256 10.32 20.24 2.73
C TYR A 256 10.90 21.28 1.76
N LEU A 257 10.09 21.78 0.83
CA LEU A 257 10.46 22.88 -0.08
C LEU A 257 10.30 24.28 0.56
N GLY A 258 9.88 24.38 1.82
CA GLY A 258 9.55 25.66 2.48
C GLY A 258 8.28 26.33 1.94
N LYS A 259 7.49 25.64 1.11
CA LYS A 259 6.27 26.14 0.47
C LYS A 259 5.06 25.87 1.35
N PHE A 260 5.05 26.52 2.52
CA PHE A 260 4.08 26.22 3.58
C PHE A 260 2.64 26.57 3.22
N ARG A 261 2.42 27.54 2.33
CA ARG A 261 1.06 27.90 1.86
C ARG A 261 0.44 26.74 1.07
N GLU A 262 1.17 26.19 0.12
CA GLU A 262 0.75 25.05 -0.70
C GLU A 262 0.61 23.79 0.16
N ALA A 263 1.56 23.57 1.08
CA ALA A 263 1.50 22.47 2.03
C ALA A 263 0.21 22.51 2.89
N ARG A 264 -0.14 23.68 3.44
CA ARG A 264 -1.35 23.87 4.24
C ARG A 264 -2.63 23.60 3.46
N ILE A 265 -2.74 24.13 2.24
CA ILE A 265 -3.91 23.89 1.38
C ILE A 265 -4.10 22.38 1.13
N LEU A 266 -3.01 21.67 0.84
CA LEU A 266 -3.07 20.22 0.61
C LEU A 266 -3.33 19.42 1.88
N GLY A 267 -2.75 19.81 3.01
CA GLY A 267 -3.03 19.17 4.31
C GLY A 267 -4.50 19.34 4.72
N GLN A 268 -5.10 20.51 4.48
CA GLN A 268 -6.53 20.73 4.69
C GLN A 268 -7.39 19.87 3.73
N ARG A 269 -7.03 19.79 2.45
CA ARG A 269 -7.71 18.89 1.49
C ARG A 269 -7.60 17.43 1.91
N ALA A 270 -6.43 17.01 2.40
CA ALA A 270 -6.24 15.67 2.94
C ALA A 270 -7.19 15.42 4.11
N TYR A 271 -7.32 16.38 5.04
CA TYR A 271 -8.21 16.24 6.20
C TYR A 271 -9.68 16.18 5.80
N SER A 272 -10.13 17.03 4.87
CA SER A 272 -11.51 17.04 4.38
C SER A 272 -11.89 15.75 3.66
N ALA A 273 -10.95 15.12 2.94
CA ALA A 273 -11.19 13.86 2.25
C ALA A 273 -10.97 12.61 3.13
N ALA A 274 -10.34 12.78 4.31
CA ALA A 274 -10.00 11.67 5.20
C ALA A 274 -11.23 11.11 5.91
N ASN A 275 -11.31 9.77 5.97
CA ASN A 275 -12.22 9.10 6.90
C ASN A 275 -11.74 9.28 8.35
N ASP A 276 -12.60 8.99 9.32
CA ASP A 276 -12.31 9.21 10.75
C ASP A 276 -11.06 8.49 11.23
N ARG A 277 -10.73 7.34 10.63
CA ARG A 277 -9.52 6.59 10.96
C ARG A 277 -8.24 7.30 10.52
N MET A 278 -8.27 8.05 9.43
CA MET A 278 -7.10 8.74 8.88
C MET A 278 -6.92 10.16 9.43
N LYS A 279 -7.98 10.75 10.00
CA LYS A 279 -7.94 12.13 10.51
C LYS A 279 -6.81 12.39 11.52
N PRO A 280 -6.52 11.52 12.52
CA PRO A 280 -5.41 11.75 13.45
C PRO A 280 -4.06 11.90 12.75
N LEU A 281 -3.72 10.99 11.83
CA LEU A 281 -2.49 11.02 11.02
C LEU A 281 -2.37 12.33 10.23
N VAL A 282 -3.43 12.70 9.52
CA VAL A 282 -3.41 13.90 8.66
C VAL A 282 -3.30 15.17 9.49
N LEU A 283 -3.97 15.24 10.65
CA LEU A 283 -3.84 16.37 11.57
C LEU A 283 -2.44 16.46 12.17
N CYS A 284 -1.80 15.35 12.57
CA CYS A 284 -0.40 15.38 13.03
C CYS A 284 0.52 15.99 11.97
N ASN A 285 0.40 15.55 10.71
CA ASN A 285 1.22 16.08 9.63
C ASN A 285 0.92 17.56 9.34
N LEU A 286 -0.36 17.97 9.41
CA LEU A 286 -0.73 19.38 9.28
C LEU A 286 -0.14 20.23 10.43
N ALA A 287 -0.17 19.75 11.67
CA ALA A 287 0.44 20.43 12.81
C ALA A 287 1.95 20.59 12.63
N MET A 288 2.65 19.56 12.13
CA MET A 288 4.07 19.66 11.80
C MET A 288 4.35 20.69 10.69
N ILE A 289 3.48 20.78 9.69
CA ILE A 289 3.58 21.81 8.63
C ILE A 289 3.45 23.21 9.23
N GLU A 290 2.49 23.42 10.15
CA GLU A 290 2.32 24.71 10.84
C GLU A 290 3.53 25.03 11.72
N GLU A 291 4.08 24.05 12.43
CA GLU A 291 5.28 24.21 13.26
C GLU A 291 6.49 24.63 12.42
N HIS A 292 6.73 23.96 11.29
CA HIS A 292 7.80 24.33 10.35
C HIS A 292 7.58 25.73 9.73
N ALA A 293 6.32 26.15 9.57
CA ALA A 293 5.97 27.48 9.10
C ALA A 293 6.10 28.58 10.18
N GLY A 294 6.46 28.23 11.42
CA GLY A 294 6.53 29.14 12.55
C GLY A 294 5.17 29.50 13.17
N MET A 295 4.09 28.85 12.73
CA MET A 295 2.73 29.08 13.22
C MET A 295 2.46 28.23 14.46
N LEU A 296 3.22 28.50 15.54
CA LEU A 296 3.26 27.65 16.74
C LEU A 296 1.92 27.52 17.45
N LYS A 297 1.14 28.61 17.52
CA LYS A 297 -0.20 28.59 18.12
C LYS A 297 -1.14 27.64 17.38
N THR A 298 -1.22 27.75 16.06
CA THR A 298 -2.07 26.86 15.26
C THR A 298 -1.58 25.42 15.30
N ALA A 299 -0.26 25.18 15.34
CA ALA A 299 0.28 23.84 15.51
C ALA A 299 -0.18 23.22 16.83
N LYS A 300 -0.11 23.99 17.93
CA LYS A 300 -0.61 23.58 19.25
C LYS A 300 -2.10 23.23 19.21
N ASP A 301 -2.94 24.12 18.67
CA ASP A 301 -4.38 23.89 18.57
C ASP A 301 -4.70 22.60 17.78
N ILE A 302 -3.92 22.29 16.74
CA ILE A 302 -4.10 21.07 15.95
C ILE A 302 -3.64 19.83 16.73
N TYR A 303 -2.50 19.88 17.44
CA TYR A 303 -2.06 18.75 18.27
C TYR A 303 -3.05 18.44 19.41
N GLU A 304 -3.66 19.46 20.03
CA GLU A 304 -4.75 19.28 21.00
C GLU A 304 -5.93 18.55 20.36
N LYS A 305 -6.33 18.98 19.16
CA LYS A 305 -7.38 18.30 18.38
C LYS A 305 -7.04 16.84 18.05
N VAL A 306 -5.76 16.51 17.79
CA VAL A 306 -5.35 15.10 17.62
C VAL A 306 -5.65 14.31 18.89
N SER A 307 -5.30 14.83 20.06
CA SER A 307 -5.55 14.18 21.35
C SER A 307 -7.04 13.97 21.64
N GLU A 308 -7.92 14.82 21.10
CA GLU A 308 -9.38 14.66 21.23
C GLU A 308 -9.96 13.55 20.35
N ILE A 309 -9.46 13.40 19.12
CA ILE A 309 -10.07 12.51 18.11
C ILE A 309 -9.38 11.15 17.97
N ALA A 310 -8.14 11.01 18.46
CA ALA A 310 -7.34 9.82 18.30
C ALA A 310 -7.80 8.70 19.25
N ASP A 311 -7.87 7.47 18.72
CA ASP A 311 -8.21 6.30 19.53
C ASP A 311 -7.01 5.90 20.42
N PRO A 312 -7.18 5.75 21.75
CA PRO A 312 -6.08 5.47 22.68
C PRO A 312 -5.33 4.15 22.48
N ILE A 313 -5.93 3.19 21.76
CA ILE A 313 -5.33 1.88 21.51
C ILE A 313 -4.74 1.87 20.10
N ARG A 314 -5.51 2.31 19.11
CA ARG A 314 -5.12 2.25 17.70
C ARG A 314 -4.13 3.33 17.30
N ASP A 315 -4.27 4.53 17.85
CA ASP A 315 -3.56 5.74 17.39
C ASP A 315 -2.48 6.18 18.40
N GLN A 316 -1.93 5.23 19.18
CA GLN A 316 -0.97 5.50 20.25
C GLN A 316 0.25 6.29 19.80
N ASP A 317 0.77 6.03 18.61
CA ASP A 317 1.94 6.74 18.10
C ASP A 317 1.64 8.22 17.83
N PHE A 318 0.46 8.52 17.27
CA PHE A 318 0.01 9.89 17.02
C PHE A 318 -0.28 10.64 18.32
N LEU A 319 -0.85 9.96 19.33
CA LEU A 319 -1.04 10.52 20.66
C LEU A 319 0.28 10.82 21.35
N ARG A 320 1.23 9.88 21.33
CA ARG A 320 2.58 10.07 21.90
C ARG A 320 3.29 11.25 21.25
N LEU A 321 3.27 11.32 19.92
CA LEU A 321 3.88 12.44 19.18
C LEU A 321 3.22 13.77 19.54
N SER A 322 1.89 13.83 19.57
CA SER A 322 1.14 15.05 19.85
C SER A 322 1.41 15.54 21.28
N HIS A 323 1.38 14.66 22.28
CA HIS A 323 1.72 15.02 23.66
C HIS A 323 3.16 15.51 23.80
N TYR A 324 4.11 14.84 23.16
CA TYR A 324 5.51 15.27 23.16
C TYR A 324 5.66 16.67 22.55
N ARG A 325 5.01 16.93 21.41
CA ARG A 325 5.06 18.24 20.73
C ARG A 325 4.38 19.34 21.53
N LEU A 326 3.22 19.07 22.14
CA LEU A 326 2.54 20.02 23.02
C LEU A 326 3.42 20.45 24.20
N ASN A 327 4.11 19.51 24.83
CA ASN A 327 5.05 19.82 25.92
C ASN A 327 6.19 20.74 25.45
N LEU A 328 6.75 20.49 24.26
CA LEU A 328 7.79 21.37 23.70
C LEU A 328 7.27 22.76 23.37
N LEU A 329 6.05 22.87 22.84
CA LEU A 329 5.43 24.15 22.47
C LEU A 329 5.00 24.97 23.69
N ASN A 330 4.68 24.33 24.81
CA ASN A 330 4.33 25.00 26.07
C ASN A 330 5.56 25.55 26.83
N ASN A 331 6.75 25.04 26.52
CA ASN A 331 8.01 25.41 27.17
C ASN A 331 8.84 26.42 26.35
N LYS A 332 8.29 26.96 25.26
CA LYS A 332 8.86 28.03 24.43
C LYS A 332 8.01 29.28 24.58
#